data_AF-A0A383E2M1-F1
#
_entry.id   AF-A0A383E2M1-F1
#
_cell.length_a   1.000
_cell.length_b   1.000
_cell.length_c   1.000
_cell.angle_alpha   90.00
_cell.angle_beta   90.00
_cell.angle_gamma   90.00
#
_symmetry.space_group_name_H-M   'P 1'
#
loop_
_entity.id
_entity.type
_entity.pdbx_description
1 polymer ?
#
loop_
_entity_poly.entity_id
_entity_poly.type
_entity_poly.pdbx_seq_one_letter_code
_entity_poly.pdbx_strand_id
1 'polypeptide(L)'
;NNGGTTNVSASTLLAKASGGGIGSGDALETIVSNLEASATGGDVGISNNGALTIGGIGADVGVLTTTSGDVSVTTSGQALNVTEAVVAAGTGTVSLTGVGLTNNSSITGPGGITLNAGTGTLTTASGTVDSSSGNGNVVLIADTDIITTDGAGVTPVNAGSGNVTLRQNSDSPVVSIGLAGGAGALQISTNDLDDITAGTIIIGSSQSGTLTIGANITNDDGLSFVSGTGIAL
;
A
#
# COMPACT_ATOMS: atom_id res chain seq x y z
N ASN A 1 22.19 -6.37 9.97
CA ASN A 1 22.71 -7.73 10.22
C ASN A 1 22.27 -8.22 11.57
N ASN A 2 20.96 -8.42 11.65
CA ASN A 2 20.44 -9.55 12.39
C ASN A 2 20.79 -10.84 11.58
N GLY A 3 20.71 -12.02 12.17
CA GLY A 3 20.91 -13.25 11.39
C GLY A 3 19.65 -13.56 10.60
N GLY A 4 19.74 -14.26 9.46
CA GLY A 4 18.58 -14.62 8.61
C GLY A 4 17.58 -15.64 9.21
N THR A 5 17.49 -15.71 10.54
CA THR A 5 16.54 -16.51 11.32
C THR A 5 15.63 -15.58 12.11
N THR A 6 14.45 -16.03 12.54
CA THR A 6 13.57 -15.25 13.43
C THR A 6 14.33 -14.61 14.58
N ASN A 7 14.36 -13.27 14.61
CA ASN A 7 15.02 -12.52 15.67
C ASN A 7 14.11 -12.37 16.89
N VAL A 8 12.81 -12.21 16.67
CA VAL A 8 11.80 -12.04 17.73
C VAL A 8 10.64 -13.00 17.52
N SER A 9 10.30 -13.77 18.55
CA SER A 9 9.06 -14.55 18.60
C SER A 9 8.29 -14.17 19.86
N ALA A 10 7.12 -13.55 19.68
CA ALA A 10 6.28 -13.04 20.75
C ALA A 10 4.83 -12.90 20.26
N SER A 11 3.87 -12.63 21.15
CA SER A 11 2.52 -12.24 20.71
C SER A 11 2.50 -10.81 20.15
N THR A 12 3.23 -9.93 20.81
CA THR A 12 3.25 -8.49 20.57
C THR A 12 4.70 -7.99 20.56
N LEU A 13 5.02 -7.05 19.67
CA LEU A 13 6.30 -6.35 19.68
C LEU A 13 6.08 -4.85 19.72
N LEU A 14 6.59 -4.20 20.77
CA LEU A 14 6.80 -2.76 20.82
C LEU A 14 8.29 -2.47 20.65
N ALA A 15 8.69 -1.89 19.53
CA ALA A 15 10.09 -1.58 19.22
C ALA A 15 10.31 -0.06 19.20
N LYS A 16 11.30 0.45 19.95
CA LYS A 16 11.62 1.89 19.98
C LYS A 16 13.10 2.13 19.80
N ALA A 17 13.48 3.06 18.92
CA ALA A 17 14.86 3.45 18.69
C ALA A 17 14.99 4.99 18.64
N SER A 18 15.89 5.56 19.45
CA SER A 18 15.99 7.02 19.63
C SER A 18 17.07 7.71 18.79
N GLY A 19 17.86 6.97 18.01
CA GLY A 19 18.97 7.54 17.21
C GLY A 19 19.38 6.73 15.98
N GLY A 20 18.68 5.63 15.69
CA GLY A 20 18.90 4.77 14.53
C GLY A 20 17.63 4.00 14.20
N GLY A 21 17.65 3.26 13.10
CA GLY A 21 16.48 2.53 12.62
C GLY A 21 16.22 1.22 13.37
N ILE A 22 15.02 0.69 13.20
CA ILE A 22 14.63 -0.65 13.64
C ILE A 22 14.71 -1.54 12.41
N GLY A 23 15.69 -2.45 12.34
CA GLY A 23 15.89 -3.26 11.12
C GLY A 23 16.33 -2.44 9.90
N SER A 24 17.04 -1.32 10.11
CA SER A 24 17.57 -0.52 9.00
C SER A 24 18.75 -1.23 8.33
N GLY A 25 18.70 -1.30 6.99
CA GLY A 25 19.62 -2.06 6.15
C GLY A 25 19.40 -3.58 6.13
N ASP A 26 18.64 -4.10 7.09
CA ASP A 26 18.34 -5.52 7.26
C ASP A 26 17.14 -5.68 8.21
N ALA A 27 15.99 -6.04 7.65
CA ALA A 27 14.70 -6.00 8.34
C ALA A 27 14.66 -6.96 9.54
N LEU A 28 14.02 -6.57 10.64
CA LEU A 28 13.85 -7.44 11.79
C LEU A 28 12.94 -8.63 11.45
N GLU A 29 13.46 -9.86 11.48
CA GLU A 29 12.63 -11.06 11.33
C GLU A 29 11.84 -11.33 12.60
N THR A 30 10.52 -11.41 12.47
CA THR A 30 9.60 -11.53 13.60
C THR A 30 8.58 -12.64 13.36
N ILE A 31 8.02 -13.14 14.45
CA ILE A 31 6.77 -13.90 14.48
C ILE A 31 5.95 -13.27 15.60
N VAL A 32 5.13 -12.28 15.24
CA VAL A 32 4.23 -11.55 16.13
C VAL A 32 2.86 -11.36 15.50
N SER A 33 1.84 -11.19 16.34
CA SER A 33 0.48 -10.91 15.91
C SER A 33 0.17 -9.42 15.91
N ASN A 34 0.80 -8.66 16.80
CA ASN A 34 0.68 -7.21 16.88
C ASN A 34 2.06 -6.55 16.87
N LEU A 35 2.18 -5.43 16.16
CA LEU A 35 3.37 -4.61 16.08
C LEU A 35 3.04 -3.15 16.34
N GLU A 36 3.83 -2.53 17.22
CA GLU A 36 4.02 -1.08 17.28
C GLU A 36 5.53 -0.78 17.20
N ALA A 37 5.92 0.22 16.41
CA ALA A 37 7.33 0.56 16.24
C ALA A 37 7.55 2.06 16.05
N SER A 38 8.57 2.62 16.71
CA SER A 38 8.94 4.03 16.55
C SER A 38 10.46 4.20 16.46
N ALA A 39 10.93 4.81 15.36
CA ALA A 39 12.32 5.20 15.20
C ALA A 39 12.44 6.73 15.07
N THR A 40 13.32 7.34 15.86
CA THR A 40 13.53 8.79 15.79
C THR A 40 14.31 9.18 14.53
N GLY A 41 15.16 8.31 14.01
CA GLY A 41 15.82 8.46 12.71
C GLY A 41 16.24 7.10 12.15
N GLY A 42 16.40 7.01 10.84
CA GLY A 42 16.61 5.73 10.14
C GLY A 42 15.32 4.94 9.96
N ASP A 43 15.41 3.84 9.22
CA ASP A 43 14.22 3.12 8.74
C ASP A 43 13.61 2.21 9.81
N VAL A 44 12.32 1.90 9.64
CA VAL A 44 11.67 0.76 10.30
C VAL A 44 11.45 -0.34 9.26
N GLY A 45 12.27 -1.39 9.30
CA GLY A 45 12.16 -2.59 8.49
C GLY A 45 11.74 -3.80 9.31
N ILE A 46 10.60 -4.42 8.98
CA ILE A 46 10.06 -5.60 9.65
C ILE A 46 9.69 -6.68 8.61
N SER A 47 10.14 -7.90 8.86
CA SER A 47 9.71 -9.10 8.13
C SER A 47 9.01 -10.05 9.11
N ASN A 48 7.69 -10.14 9.05
CA ASN A 48 6.90 -10.99 9.93
C ASN A 48 6.51 -12.29 9.23
N ASN A 49 6.90 -13.42 9.82
CA ASN A 49 6.49 -14.75 9.37
C ASN A 49 5.18 -15.15 10.05
N GLY A 50 4.09 -14.52 9.62
CA GLY A 50 2.76 -14.70 10.16
C GLY A 50 1.82 -13.58 9.74
N ALA A 51 0.51 -13.75 9.99
CA ALA A 51 -0.43 -12.64 9.88
C ALA A 51 -0.08 -11.57 10.92
N LEU A 52 -0.24 -10.30 10.55
CA LEU A 52 0.16 -9.18 11.38
C LEU A 52 -0.93 -8.12 11.46
N THR A 53 -1.12 -7.58 12.66
CA THR A 53 -1.84 -6.32 12.88
C THR A 53 -0.84 -5.24 13.29
N ILE A 54 -0.82 -4.11 12.60
CA ILE A 54 -0.12 -2.90 13.05
C ILE A 54 -1.05 -2.15 14.00
N GLY A 55 -0.63 -2.05 15.26
CA GLY A 55 -1.38 -1.48 16.39
C GLY A 55 -1.96 -2.52 17.35
N GLY A 56 -2.74 -2.03 18.32
CA GLY A 56 -3.45 -2.85 19.31
C GLY A 56 -2.59 -3.35 20.45
N ILE A 57 -1.43 -2.73 20.71
CA ILE A 57 -0.57 -3.03 21.87
C ILE A 57 -0.72 -1.94 22.95
N GLY A 58 -0.71 -0.67 22.54
CA GLY A 58 -0.63 0.47 23.45
C GLY A 58 -1.40 1.70 22.98
N ALA A 59 -0.94 2.87 23.44
CA ALA A 59 -1.45 4.18 23.02
C ALA A 59 -0.50 4.89 22.05
N ASP A 60 0.54 4.19 21.58
CA ASP A 60 1.52 4.73 20.65
C ASP A 60 0.93 4.79 19.22
N VAL A 61 1.71 5.34 18.30
CA VAL A 61 1.41 5.30 16.85
C VAL A 61 1.91 3.97 16.31
N GLY A 62 1.02 3.18 15.69
CA GLY A 62 1.29 1.95 14.94
C GLY A 62 2.74 1.76 14.49
N VAL A 63 3.14 2.27 13.33
CA VAL A 63 4.57 2.26 12.91
C VAL A 63 4.99 3.66 12.44
N LEU A 64 6.07 4.20 12.99
CA LEU A 64 6.46 5.59 12.79
C LEU A 64 7.97 5.79 12.67
N THR A 65 8.42 6.53 11.66
CA THR A 65 9.70 7.28 11.70
C THR A 65 9.40 8.76 11.99
N THR A 66 10.13 9.42 12.90
CA THR A 66 9.76 10.79 13.34
C THR A 66 10.50 11.93 12.65
N THR A 67 11.72 11.71 12.16
CA THR A 67 12.51 12.76 11.47
C THR A 67 12.76 12.44 10.01
N SER A 68 13.21 11.22 9.74
CA SER A 68 13.43 10.67 8.40
C SER A 68 13.53 9.14 8.50
N GLY A 69 13.36 8.49 7.36
CA GLY A 69 13.51 7.04 7.21
C GLY A 69 12.26 6.42 6.61
N ASP A 70 12.49 5.31 5.93
CA ASP A 70 11.42 4.54 5.32
C ASP A 70 10.72 3.64 6.34
N VAL A 71 9.48 3.27 6.04
CA VAL A 71 8.77 2.20 6.73
C VAL A 71 8.56 1.05 5.75
N SER A 72 9.05 -0.14 6.09
CA SER A 72 8.87 -1.36 5.30
C SER A 72 8.40 -2.49 6.21
N VAL A 73 7.19 -2.99 5.96
CA VAL A 73 6.61 -4.12 6.71
C VAL A 73 6.13 -5.18 5.73
N THR A 74 6.65 -6.39 5.88
CA THR A 74 6.25 -7.54 5.07
C THR A 74 5.68 -8.63 5.95
N THR A 75 4.57 -9.24 5.52
CA THR A 75 4.03 -10.48 6.08
C THR A 75 4.22 -11.58 5.04
N SER A 76 5.07 -12.56 5.33
CA SER A 76 5.50 -13.58 4.34
C SER A 76 4.35 -14.49 3.91
N GLY A 77 3.54 -14.05 2.94
CA GLY A 77 2.43 -14.82 2.37
C GLY A 77 1.13 -14.77 3.19
N GLN A 78 1.03 -13.87 4.17
CA GLN A 78 -0.09 -13.80 5.12
C GLN A 78 -0.77 -12.43 5.09
N ALA A 79 -1.93 -12.29 5.73
CA ALA A 79 -2.65 -11.01 5.76
C ALA A 79 -1.95 -9.96 6.63
N LEU A 80 -2.07 -8.70 6.22
CA LEU A 80 -1.62 -7.51 6.96
C LEU A 80 -2.80 -6.58 7.24
N ASN A 81 -3.07 -6.31 8.51
CA ASN A 81 -4.10 -5.38 8.96
C ASN A 81 -3.44 -4.13 9.57
N VAL A 82 -3.87 -2.95 9.15
CA VAL A 82 -3.42 -1.67 9.71
C VAL A 82 -4.57 -1.05 10.50
N THR A 83 -4.46 -1.05 11.81
CA THR A 83 -5.48 -0.51 12.72
C THR A 83 -5.04 0.76 13.45
N GLU A 84 -3.76 1.09 13.35
CA GLU A 84 -3.16 2.33 13.84
C GLU A 84 -2.25 2.91 12.76
N ALA A 85 -1.91 4.20 12.89
CA ALA A 85 -1.27 4.91 11.80
C ALA A 85 0.13 4.36 11.45
N VAL A 86 0.45 4.39 10.16
CA VAL A 86 1.77 4.08 9.61
C VAL A 86 2.33 5.33 8.96
N VAL A 87 3.47 5.83 9.44
CA VAL A 87 3.99 7.14 9.04
C VAL A 87 5.50 7.06 8.78
N ALA A 88 5.90 7.41 7.56
CA ALA A 88 7.28 7.72 7.23
C ALA A 88 7.48 9.25 7.21
N ALA A 89 8.41 9.78 8.02
CA ALA A 89 8.69 11.21 8.09
C ALA A 89 9.65 11.70 7.01
N GLY A 90 9.71 13.02 6.83
CA GLY A 90 10.59 13.67 5.86
C GLY A 90 10.22 13.29 4.44
N THR A 91 11.19 12.80 3.66
CA THR A 91 10.96 12.25 2.31
C THR A 91 10.84 10.72 2.33
N GLY A 92 10.56 10.12 3.49
CA GLY A 92 10.46 8.68 3.65
C GLY A 92 9.29 8.09 2.89
N THR A 93 9.44 6.83 2.52
CA THR A 93 8.45 6.02 1.82
C THR A 93 7.80 5.02 2.77
N VAL A 94 6.58 4.58 2.43
CA VAL A 94 5.92 3.46 3.10
C VAL A 94 5.77 2.29 2.13
N SER A 95 6.21 1.10 2.51
CA SER A 95 6.02 -0.15 1.77
C SER A 95 5.41 -1.21 2.68
N LEU A 96 4.17 -1.61 2.39
CA LEU A 96 3.45 -2.63 3.15
C LEU A 96 3.10 -3.79 2.23
N THR A 97 3.50 -5.01 2.61
CA THR A 97 3.30 -6.22 1.80
C THR A 97 2.64 -7.35 2.60
N GLY A 98 1.63 -7.99 2.01
CA GLY A 98 0.96 -9.18 2.52
C GLY A 98 0.17 -9.90 1.42
N VAL A 99 -0.59 -10.93 1.81
CA VAL A 99 -1.60 -11.61 0.99
C VAL A 99 -2.96 -11.25 1.57
N GLY A 100 -3.58 -10.24 0.97
CA GLY A 100 -4.62 -9.44 1.61
C GLY A 100 -4.02 -8.34 2.47
N LEU A 101 -4.47 -7.11 2.26
CA LEU A 101 -4.08 -5.96 3.04
C LEU A 101 -5.31 -5.12 3.35
N THR A 102 -5.58 -4.88 4.63
CA THR A 102 -6.70 -4.03 5.07
C THR A 102 -6.15 -2.84 5.85
N ASN A 103 -6.40 -1.63 5.36
CA ASN A 103 -6.09 -0.38 6.02
C ASN A 103 -7.36 0.26 6.62
N ASN A 104 -7.38 0.34 7.95
CA ASN A 104 -8.43 0.98 8.75
C ASN A 104 -7.89 2.20 9.52
N SER A 105 -6.76 2.77 9.09
CA SER A 105 -6.11 3.92 9.73
C SER A 105 -5.44 4.82 8.69
N SER A 106 -4.59 5.75 9.13
CA SER A 106 -3.81 6.61 8.25
C SER A 106 -2.49 5.96 7.85
N ILE A 107 -2.17 6.02 6.57
CA ILE A 107 -0.86 5.69 6.03
C ILE A 107 -0.30 6.97 5.39
N THR A 108 0.86 7.41 5.84
CA THR A 108 1.49 8.65 5.34
C THR A 108 2.93 8.38 4.93
N GLY A 109 3.25 8.69 3.67
CA GLY A 109 4.58 8.50 3.09
C GLY A 109 4.87 9.58 2.05
N PRO A 110 5.44 10.74 2.44
CA PRO A 110 5.65 11.86 1.53
C PRO A 110 6.55 11.51 0.33
N GLY A 111 7.50 10.58 0.50
CA GLY A 111 8.34 10.08 -0.59
C GLY A 111 7.64 9.10 -1.53
N GLY A 112 6.47 8.59 -1.13
CA GLY A 112 5.67 7.62 -1.86
C GLY A 112 5.17 6.48 -0.98
N ILE A 113 4.16 5.76 -1.49
CA ILE A 113 3.52 4.65 -0.78
C ILE A 113 3.38 3.46 -1.75
N THR A 114 3.73 2.27 -1.29
CA THR A 114 3.43 1.00 -1.99
C THR A 114 2.65 0.09 -1.05
N LEU A 115 1.43 -0.25 -1.43
CA LEU A 115 0.60 -1.23 -0.74
C LEU A 115 0.44 -2.45 -1.64
N ASN A 116 1.00 -3.59 -1.21
CA ASN A 116 0.94 -4.83 -1.96
C ASN A 116 0.17 -5.90 -1.18
N ALA A 117 -1.06 -6.17 -1.62
CA ALA A 117 -1.91 -7.24 -1.10
C ALA A 117 -1.66 -8.60 -1.78
N GLY A 118 -0.62 -8.70 -2.62
CA GLY A 118 -0.21 -9.94 -3.26
C GLY A 118 -1.32 -10.54 -4.10
N THR A 119 -1.59 -11.83 -3.90
CA THR A 119 -2.68 -12.54 -4.58
C THR A 119 -4.07 -12.22 -4.02
N GLY A 120 -4.17 -11.47 -2.91
CA GLY A 120 -5.42 -11.15 -2.23
C GLY A 120 -6.07 -9.85 -2.68
N THR A 121 -6.93 -9.31 -1.81
CA THR A 121 -7.60 -8.02 -1.97
C THR A 121 -6.88 -6.94 -1.17
N LEU A 122 -6.74 -5.76 -1.76
CA LEU A 122 -6.34 -4.54 -1.06
C LEU A 122 -7.60 -3.76 -0.69
N THR A 123 -7.75 -3.44 0.60
CA THR A 123 -8.87 -2.62 1.10
C THR A 123 -8.32 -1.43 1.88
N THR A 124 -8.66 -0.21 1.46
CA THR A 124 -8.34 1.03 2.20
C THR A 124 -9.60 1.82 2.54
N ALA A 125 -10.77 1.21 2.35
CA ALA A 125 -12.12 1.77 2.50
C ALA A 125 -12.38 2.52 3.81
N SER A 126 -11.74 2.11 4.91
CA SER A 126 -11.92 2.72 6.24
C SER A 126 -10.68 3.46 6.74
N GLY A 127 -9.71 3.71 5.86
CA GLY A 127 -8.45 4.38 6.18
C GLY A 127 -8.07 5.44 5.14
N THR A 128 -6.91 6.07 5.33
CA THR A 128 -6.32 7.00 4.36
C THR A 128 -4.92 6.57 3.96
N VAL A 129 -4.50 6.97 2.76
CA VAL A 129 -3.24 6.70 2.09
C VAL A 129 -2.80 8.01 1.45
N ASP A 130 -1.85 8.70 2.08
CA ASP A 130 -1.49 10.08 1.75
C ASP A 130 0.02 10.25 1.54
N SER A 131 0.41 10.56 0.31
CA SER A 131 1.76 10.98 -0.07
C SER A 131 1.82 12.42 -0.59
N SER A 132 0.71 13.16 -0.51
CA SER A 132 0.52 14.46 -1.16
C SER A 132 1.44 15.56 -0.62
N SER A 133 1.88 15.46 0.63
CA SER A 133 2.82 16.43 1.21
C SER A 133 4.20 16.45 0.54
N GLY A 134 4.61 15.34 -0.09
CA GLY A 134 5.83 15.27 -0.91
C GLY A 134 5.57 15.01 -2.40
N ASN A 135 4.30 14.86 -2.80
CA ASN A 135 3.88 14.41 -4.13
C ASN A 135 4.51 13.08 -4.54
N GLY A 136 4.80 12.21 -3.57
CA GLY A 136 5.29 10.86 -3.83
C GLY A 136 4.25 10.03 -4.56
N ASN A 137 4.69 9.09 -5.39
CA ASN A 137 3.75 8.19 -6.08
C ASN A 137 3.11 7.22 -5.10
N VAL A 138 1.85 6.85 -5.36
CA VAL A 138 1.17 5.74 -4.67
C VAL A 138 1.05 4.56 -5.64
N VAL A 139 1.39 3.37 -5.18
CA VAL A 139 1.27 2.13 -5.95
C VAL A 139 0.42 1.14 -5.16
N LEU A 140 -0.72 0.76 -5.73
CA LEU A 140 -1.69 -0.16 -5.18
C LEU A 140 -1.63 -1.46 -5.99
N ILE A 141 -1.32 -2.57 -5.32
CA ILE A 141 -1.05 -3.86 -5.96
C ILE A 141 -1.93 -4.95 -5.32
N ALA A 142 -2.68 -5.67 -6.14
CA ALA A 142 -3.51 -6.81 -5.76
C ALA A 142 -3.82 -7.67 -6.99
N ASP A 143 -4.14 -8.96 -6.83
CA ASP A 143 -4.63 -9.79 -7.94
C ASP A 143 -6.15 -9.99 -7.93
N THR A 144 -6.82 -9.72 -6.82
CA THR A 144 -8.27 -9.94 -6.69
C THR A 144 -9.06 -8.65 -6.84
N ASP A 145 -8.81 -7.66 -5.99
CA ASP A 145 -9.60 -6.42 -5.94
C ASP A 145 -8.80 -5.29 -5.28
N ILE A 146 -9.06 -4.05 -5.68
CA ILE A 146 -8.58 -2.83 -5.03
C ILE A 146 -9.80 -2.00 -4.63
N ILE A 147 -10.12 -2.06 -3.35
CA ILE A 147 -11.28 -1.39 -2.76
C ILE A 147 -10.78 -0.17 -2.00
N THR A 148 -10.99 1.01 -2.57
CA THR A 148 -10.60 2.27 -1.93
C THR A 148 -11.77 2.87 -1.16
N THR A 149 -13.02 2.60 -1.55
CA THR A 149 -14.22 3.19 -0.93
C THR A 149 -14.98 2.21 -0.04
N ASP A 150 -15.64 2.71 1.00
CA ASP A 150 -16.76 2.01 1.68
C ASP A 150 -18.13 2.57 1.24
N GLY A 151 -18.15 3.55 0.33
CA GLY A 151 -19.35 4.26 -0.09
C GLY A 151 -19.73 5.46 0.80
N ALA A 152 -18.89 5.88 1.74
CA ALA A 152 -19.12 7.03 2.62
C ALA A 152 -18.53 8.37 2.12
N GLY A 153 -17.90 8.41 0.94
CA GLY A 153 -17.42 9.66 0.30
C GLY A 153 -16.17 10.27 0.94
N VAL A 154 -15.29 9.44 1.47
CA VAL A 154 -13.95 9.83 1.94
C VAL A 154 -12.99 9.70 0.75
N THR A 155 -11.96 10.55 0.61
CA THR A 155 -10.88 10.33 -0.37
C THR A 155 -9.74 9.52 0.28
N PRO A 156 -9.81 8.18 0.27
CA PRO A 156 -8.85 7.27 0.89
C PRO A 156 -7.44 7.41 0.31
N VAL A 157 -7.27 7.85 -0.94
CA VAL A 157 -5.96 7.84 -1.62
C VAL A 157 -5.63 9.20 -2.21
N ASN A 158 -4.55 9.82 -1.75
CA ASN A 158 -4.12 11.14 -2.18
C ASN A 158 -2.61 11.19 -2.45
N ALA A 159 -2.25 11.30 -3.73
CA ALA A 159 -0.87 11.48 -4.17
C ALA A 159 -0.50 12.95 -4.49
N GLY A 160 -1.42 13.90 -4.28
CA GLY A 160 -1.23 15.28 -4.71
C GLY A 160 -0.98 15.35 -6.22
N SER A 161 0.15 15.95 -6.64
CA SER A 161 0.57 15.96 -8.05
C SER A 161 1.30 14.68 -8.49
N GLY A 162 1.53 13.73 -7.58
CA GLY A 162 2.13 12.43 -7.89
C GLY A 162 1.18 11.51 -8.64
N ASN A 163 1.70 10.36 -9.10
CA ASN A 163 0.90 9.36 -9.80
C ASN A 163 0.31 8.35 -8.82
N VAL A 164 -0.87 7.83 -9.16
CA VAL A 164 -1.44 6.64 -8.52
C VAL A 164 -1.46 5.50 -9.53
N THR A 165 -0.77 4.41 -9.23
CA THR A 165 -0.72 3.21 -10.08
C THR A 165 -1.52 2.09 -9.44
N LEU A 166 -2.48 1.53 -10.17
CA LEU A 166 -3.26 0.35 -9.78
C LEU A 166 -2.88 -0.80 -10.70
N ARG A 167 -2.33 -1.89 -10.17
CA ARG A 167 -1.87 -3.01 -11.02
C ARG A 167 -1.96 -4.36 -10.33
N GLN A 168 -1.89 -5.42 -11.13
CA GLN A 168 -1.73 -6.77 -10.65
C GLN A 168 -0.40 -6.99 -9.91
N ASN A 169 -0.40 -7.95 -8.99
CA ASN A 169 0.82 -8.49 -8.38
C ASN A 169 1.46 -9.56 -9.29
N SER A 170 0.66 -10.46 -9.84
CA SER A 170 1.15 -11.60 -10.62
C SER A 170 1.38 -11.24 -12.09
N ASP A 171 2.65 -11.34 -12.52
CA ASP A 171 3.06 -11.08 -13.90
C ASP A 171 3.04 -12.35 -14.80
N SER A 172 2.86 -13.53 -14.22
CA SER A 172 2.79 -14.82 -14.94
C SER A 172 1.93 -15.85 -14.19
N PRO A 173 0.83 -16.37 -14.80
CA PRO A 173 0.23 -15.86 -16.03
C PRO A 173 -0.21 -14.39 -15.85
N VAL A 174 -0.22 -13.63 -16.93
CA VAL A 174 -0.67 -12.23 -16.88
C VAL A 174 -2.10 -12.14 -16.34
N VAL A 175 -2.35 -11.21 -15.43
CA VAL A 175 -3.66 -10.99 -14.81
C VAL A 175 -4.40 -9.91 -15.60
N SER A 176 -5.61 -10.23 -16.05
CA SER A 176 -6.50 -9.24 -16.68
C SER A 176 -7.11 -8.30 -15.65
N ILE A 177 -7.35 -7.06 -16.05
CA ILE A 177 -7.89 -6.01 -15.19
C ILE A 177 -9.30 -5.66 -15.68
N GLY A 178 -10.26 -5.74 -14.78
CA GLY A 178 -11.64 -5.31 -14.99
C GLY A 178 -11.85 -3.95 -14.36
N LEU A 179 -12.16 -2.93 -15.17
CA LEU A 179 -12.55 -1.61 -14.71
C LEU A 179 -14.07 -1.44 -14.80
N ALA A 180 -14.67 -0.81 -13.79
CA ALA A 180 -16.04 -0.33 -13.85
C ALA A 180 -17.06 -1.42 -14.25
N GLY A 181 -16.94 -2.61 -13.62
CA GLY A 181 -17.78 -3.78 -13.94
C GLY A 181 -17.30 -4.60 -15.14
N GLY A 182 -16.13 -4.29 -15.69
CA GLY A 182 -15.48 -5.09 -16.72
C GLY A 182 -14.99 -6.43 -16.20
N ALA A 183 -14.96 -7.45 -17.07
CA ALA A 183 -14.44 -8.76 -16.69
C ALA A 183 -12.90 -8.72 -16.57
N GLY A 184 -12.37 -9.17 -15.43
CA GLY A 184 -10.95 -9.26 -15.13
C GLY A 184 -10.72 -10.07 -13.86
N ALA A 185 -9.49 -10.52 -13.64
CA ALA A 185 -9.12 -11.18 -12.38
C ALA A 185 -8.89 -10.14 -11.27
N LEU A 186 -8.17 -9.05 -11.57
CA LEU A 186 -8.14 -7.87 -10.72
C LEU A 186 -9.34 -6.98 -11.05
N GLN A 187 -10.18 -6.70 -10.06
CA GLN A 187 -11.31 -5.78 -10.15
C GLN A 187 -10.97 -4.40 -9.58
N ILE A 188 -11.50 -3.36 -10.23
CA ILE A 188 -11.45 -1.96 -9.77
C ILE A 188 -12.77 -1.29 -10.19
N SER A 189 -13.58 -0.84 -9.23
CA SER A 189 -14.87 -0.21 -9.54
C SER A 189 -14.73 1.27 -9.92
N THR A 190 -15.81 1.89 -10.41
CA THR A 190 -15.84 3.35 -10.62
C THR A 190 -15.71 4.11 -9.31
N ASN A 191 -16.39 3.63 -8.27
CA ASN A 191 -16.36 4.30 -6.97
C ASN A 191 -14.95 4.25 -6.37
N ASP A 192 -14.20 3.17 -6.64
CA ASP A 192 -12.80 3.09 -6.19
C ASP A 192 -11.89 4.10 -6.91
N LEU A 193 -12.21 4.46 -8.15
CA LEU A 193 -11.46 5.46 -8.92
C LEU A 193 -11.83 6.90 -8.54
N ASP A 194 -13.10 7.15 -8.21
CA ASP A 194 -13.60 8.48 -7.79
C ASP A 194 -12.94 8.96 -6.48
N ASP A 195 -12.48 8.01 -5.68
CA ASP A 195 -11.89 8.20 -4.36
C ASP A 195 -10.36 8.41 -4.39
N ILE A 196 -9.79 8.57 -5.59
CA ILE A 196 -8.36 8.77 -5.83
C ILE A 196 -8.08 10.21 -6.28
N THR A 197 -7.21 10.90 -5.54
CA THR A 197 -6.62 12.18 -5.96
C THR A 197 -5.18 11.97 -6.44
N ALA A 198 -4.91 12.29 -7.71
CA ALA A 198 -3.60 12.12 -8.34
C ALA A 198 -3.37 13.12 -9.47
N GLY A 199 -2.11 13.36 -9.83
CA GLY A 199 -1.76 14.02 -11.09
C GLY A 199 -2.07 13.13 -12.30
N THR A 200 -1.90 11.82 -12.16
CA THR A 200 -2.30 10.82 -13.17
C THR A 200 -2.64 9.50 -12.50
N ILE A 201 -3.74 8.89 -12.91
CA ILE A 201 -4.08 7.51 -12.56
C ILE A 201 -3.55 6.59 -13.67
N ILE A 202 -2.73 5.62 -13.30
CA ILE A 202 -2.12 4.63 -14.19
C ILE A 202 -2.75 3.27 -13.87
N ILE A 203 -3.33 2.61 -14.87
CA ILE A 203 -3.92 1.28 -14.72
C ILE A 203 -3.03 0.24 -15.40
N GLY A 204 -2.62 -0.75 -14.63
CA GLY A 204 -1.77 -1.86 -15.05
C GLY A 204 -0.28 -1.52 -15.16
N SER A 205 0.42 -2.37 -15.90
CA SER A 205 1.83 -2.28 -16.25
C SER A 205 2.06 -2.92 -17.62
N SER A 206 3.31 -2.95 -18.09
CA SER A 206 3.68 -3.71 -19.29
C SER A 206 3.56 -5.24 -19.13
N GLN A 207 3.22 -5.72 -17.94
CA GLN A 207 2.97 -7.14 -17.64
C GLN A 207 1.48 -7.45 -17.43
N SER A 208 0.60 -6.45 -17.48
CA SER A 208 -0.84 -6.69 -17.34
C SER A 208 -1.37 -7.51 -18.50
N GLY A 209 -2.39 -8.32 -18.21
CA GLY A 209 -3.23 -8.92 -19.23
C GLY A 209 -4.13 -7.89 -19.89
N THR A 210 -5.24 -8.36 -20.46
CA THR A 210 -6.23 -7.47 -21.06
C THR A 210 -6.85 -6.52 -20.03
N LEU A 211 -6.99 -5.25 -20.40
CA LEU A 211 -7.80 -4.27 -19.68
C LEU A 211 -9.21 -4.26 -20.28
N THR A 212 -10.22 -4.63 -19.49
CA THR A 212 -11.63 -4.61 -19.91
C THR A 212 -12.37 -3.52 -19.15
N ILE A 213 -13.04 -2.63 -19.87
CA ILE A 213 -13.87 -1.58 -19.27
C ILE A 213 -15.34 -1.98 -19.46
N GLY A 214 -16.08 -2.11 -18.35
CA GLY A 214 -17.48 -2.58 -18.35
C GLY A 214 -18.53 -1.47 -18.45
N ALA A 215 -18.15 -0.22 -18.24
CA ALA A 215 -19.04 0.94 -18.28
C ALA A 215 -18.46 2.07 -19.14
N ASN A 216 -19.28 3.08 -19.43
CA ASN A 216 -18.80 4.28 -20.13
C ASN A 216 -17.77 5.02 -19.28
N ILE A 217 -16.70 5.49 -19.91
CA ILE A 217 -15.78 6.47 -19.33
C ILE A 217 -16.22 7.85 -19.78
N THR A 218 -16.53 8.73 -18.84
CA THR A 218 -16.94 10.12 -19.09
C THR A 218 -15.97 11.07 -18.41
N ASN A 219 -15.68 12.21 -19.03
CA ASN A 219 -14.88 13.28 -18.44
C ASN A 219 -15.42 14.63 -18.94
N ASP A 220 -15.55 15.60 -18.03
CA ASP A 220 -16.12 16.92 -18.34
C ASP A 220 -15.11 17.88 -19.02
N ASP A 221 -13.81 17.67 -18.80
CA ASP A 221 -12.70 18.54 -19.24
C ASP A 221 -11.79 17.91 -20.34
N GLY A 222 -12.13 16.70 -20.80
CA GLY A 222 -11.42 15.96 -21.83
C GLY A 222 -10.79 14.65 -21.35
N LEU A 223 -10.91 13.60 -22.16
CA LEU A 223 -10.33 12.28 -21.89
C LEU A 223 -9.02 12.12 -22.67
N SER A 224 -7.90 11.91 -21.96
CA SER A 224 -6.59 11.62 -22.56
C SER A 224 -6.18 10.17 -22.30
N PHE A 225 -5.96 9.42 -23.36
CA PHE A 225 -5.35 8.09 -23.28
C PHE A 225 -3.90 8.17 -23.74
N VAL A 226 -3.00 7.64 -22.93
CA VAL A 226 -1.58 7.50 -23.27
C VAL A 226 -1.25 6.02 -23.22
N SER A 227 -0.79 5.46 -24.34
CA SER A 227 -0.34 4.06 -24.44
C SER A 227 1.08 4.00 -24.95
N GLY A 228 1.91 3.12 -24.36
CA GLY A 228 3.27 2.86 -24.83
C GLY A 228 3.32 2.12 -26.18
N THR A 229 2.23 1.50 -26.62
CA THR A 229 2.17 0.69 -27.86
C THR A 229 1.06 1.15 -28.81
N GLY A 230 0.45 2.31 -28.56
CA GLY A 230 -0.74 2.79 -29.28
C GLY A 230 -2.05 2.31 -28.66
N ILE A 231 -3.13 3.04 -28.93
CA ILE A 231 -4.49 2.71 -28.46
C ILE A 231 -5.19 1.98 -29.61
N ALA A 232 -5.62 0.75 -29.39
CA ALA A 232 -6.53 0.06 -30.30
C ALA A 232 -7.96 0.28 -29.80
N LEU A 233 -8.76 1.03 -30.57
CA LEU A 233 -10.19 1.24 -30.34
C LEU A 233 -11.00 0.27 -31.20
#